data_AF-A0A931ZTQ3-F1
#
_entry.id   AF-A0A931ZTQ3-F1
#
_cell.length_a   1.000
_cell.length_b   1.000
_cell.length_c   1.000
_cell.angle_alpha   90.00
_cell.angle_beta   90.00
_cell.angle_gamma   90.00
#
_symmetry.space_group_name_H-M   'P 1'
#
loop_
_entity.id
_entity.type
_entity.pdbx_description
1 polymer ?
#
loop_
_entity_poly.entity_id
_entity_poly.type
_entity_poly.pdbx_seq_one_letter_code
_entity_poly.pdbx_strand_id
1 'polypeptide(L)' 'MRRVVVDLVSPRRLWSITPKAAAAIRRAFGRGFEVIEVSAATSSDGDGGAGSAEAAAAAGGAEVYLGYGVPR' A
#
# COMPACT_ATOMS: atom_id res chain seq x y z
N MET A 1 -13.73 -2.72 -11.90
CA MET A 1 -13.74 -2.63 -10.42
C MET A 1 -12.70 -1.59 -10.04
N ARG A 2 -12.99 -0.66 -9.12
CA ARG A 2 -12.02 0.39 -8.77
C ARG A 2 -10.92 -0.19 -7.90
N ARG A 3 -9.68 0.23 -8.09
CA ARG A 3 -8.54 -0.37 -7.39
C ARG A 3 -7.97 0.59 -6.36
N VAL A 4 -7.72 0.06 -5.16
CA VAL A 4 -6.97 0.73 -4.10
C VAL A 4 -5.73 -0.09 -3.80
N VAL A 5 -4.59 0.57 -3.68
CA VAL A 5 -3.32 -0.05 -3.27
C VAL A 5 -2.97 0.41 -1.86
N VAL A 6 -2.58 -0.53 -1.01
CA VAL A 6 -2.11 -0.30 0.36
C VAL A 6 -0.66 -0.79 0.44
N ASP A 7 0.28 0.14 0.35
CA ASP A 7 1.72 -0.08 0.43
C ASP A 7 2.29 0.53 1.70
N LEU A 8 1.96 -0.12 2.82
CA LEU A 8 2.26 0.35 4.17
C LEU A 8 3.08 -0.67 4.99
N VAL A 9 3.64 -1.70 4.34
CA VAL A 9 4.60 -2.60 4.97
C VAL A 9 5.95 -1.90 5.06
N SER A 10 6.55 -1.92 6.26
CA SER A 10 7.84 -1.28 6.54
C SER A 10 8.78 -2.25 7.25
N PRO A 11 10.11 -2.19 7.00
CA PRO A 11 11.09 -2.96 7.76
C PRO A 11 11.04 -2.66 9.26
N ARG A 12 10.65 -1.42 9.63
CA ARG A 12 10.49 -1.01 11.01
C ARG A 12 9.07 -1.34 11.47
N ARG A 13 8.93 -2.33 12.35
CA ARG A 13 7.62 -2.82 12.84
C ARG A 13 6.70 -1.72 13.39
N LEU A 14 7.27 -0.68 14.03
CA LEU A 14 6.50 0.46 14.56
C LEU A 14 5.79 1.27 13.45
N TRP A 15 6.34 1.24 12.25
CA TRP A 15 5.84 1.96 11.07
C TRP A 15 5.15 1.03 10.06
N SER A 16 5.11 -0.28 10.32
CA SER A 16 4.43 -1.22 9.44
C SER A 16 2.95 -1.27 9.77
N ILE A 17 2.11 -1.32 8.74
CA ILE A 17 0.67 -1.56 8.90
C ILE A 17 0.42 -2.88 9.66
N THR A 18 -0.60 -2.86 10.52
CA THR A 18 -1.06 -4.07 11.22
C THR A 18 -2.14 -4.79 10.42
N PRO A 19 -2.29 -6.12 10.54
CA PRO A 19 -3.38 -6.86 9.89
C PRO A 19 -4.77 -6.33 10.24
N LYS A 20 -4.96 -5.82 11.48
CA LYS A 20 -6.21 -5.22 11.93
C LYS A 20 -6.52 -3.92 11.16
N ALA A 21 -5.52 -3.07 10.94
CA ALA A 21 -5.68 -1.83 10.18
C ALA A 21 -5.94 -2.12 8.70
N ALA A 22 -5.21 -3.06 8.08
CA ALA A 22 -5.44 -3.47 6.69
C ALA A 22 -6.88 -3.99 6.47
N ALA A 23 -7.36 -4.84 7.38
CA ALA A 23 -8.74 -5.32 7.36
C ALA A 23 -9.78 -4.20 7.53
N ALA A 24 -9.46 -3.15 8.31
CA ALA A 24 -10.33 -2.00 8.48
C ALA A 24 -10.39 -1.14 7.20
N ILE A 25 -9.25 -0.89 6.55
CA ILE A 25 -9.17 -0.20 5.26
C ILE A 25 -10.00 -0.94 4.21
N ARG A 26 -9.81 -2.27 4.10
CA ARG A 26 -10.58 -3.10 3.16
C ARG A 26 -12.08 -3.00 3.37
N ARG A 27 -12.54 -2.99 4.62
CA ARG A 27 -13.97 -2.81 4.93
C ARG A 27 -14.48 -1.41 4.58
N ALA A 28 -13.66 -0.37 4.78
CA ALA A 28 -14.06 1.01 4.53
C ALA A 28 -14.34 1.30 3.04
N PHE A 29 -13.53 0.75 2.14
CA PHE A 29 -13.76 0.90 0.70
C PHE A 29 -14.97 0.11 0.18
N GLY A 30 -15.28 -1.03 0.79
CA GLY A 30 -16.45 -1.83 0.46
C GLY A 30 -16.39 -2.49 -0.93
N ARG A 31 -17.54 -3.00 -1.41
CA ARG A 31 -17.62 -3.91 -2.57
C ARG A 31 -17.31 -3.27 -3.93
N GLY A 32 -17.30 -1.94 -4.02
CA GLY A 32 -16.99 -1.22 -5.26
C GLY A 32 -15.49 -1.13 -5.55
N PHE A 33 -14.67 -1.59 -4.61
CA PHE A 33 -13.22 -1.52 -4.67
C PHE A 33 -12.59 -2.88 -4.45
N GLU A 34 -11.54 -3.15 -5.22
CA GLU A 34 -10.54 -4.17 -4.95
C GLU A 34 -9.40 -3.51 -4.16
N VAL A 35 -9.07 -4.06 -2.99
CA VAL A 35 -7.95 -3.58 -2.17
C VAL A 35 -6.79 -4.53 -2.32
N ILE A 36 -5.68 -4.04 -2.88
CA ILE A 36 -4.42 -4.76 -3.06
C ILE A 36 -3.47 -4.31 -1.96
N GLU A 37 -3.05 -5.26 -1.12
CA GLU A 37 -2.04 -5.02 -0.08
C GLU A 37 -0.68 -5.41 -0.64
N VAL A 38 0.26 -4.46 -0.70
CA VAL A 38 1.65 -4.71 -1.12
C VAL A 38 2.38 -5.36 0.05
N SER A 39 2.99 -6.51 -0.21
CA SER A 39 3.68 -7.30 0.81
C SER A 39 5.15 -6.92 0.98
N ALA A 40 5.80 -6.46 -0.09
CA ALA A 40 7.16 -5.99 -0.05
C ALA A 40 7.31 -4.79 0.90
N ALA A 41 8.29 -4.87 1.80
CA ALA A 41 8.58 -3.78 2.71
C ALA A 41 9.18 -2.60 1.95
N THR A 42 8.56 -1.42 2.09
CA THR A 42 9.06 -0.18 1.51
C THR A 42 9.96 0.54 2.52
N SER A 43 11.11 1.05 2.06
CA SER A 43 12.02 1.82 2.90
C SER A 43 11.32 3.09 3.38
N SER A 44 10.99 3.12 4.66
CA SER A 44 10.32 4.23 5.36
C SER A 44 11.33 5.16 6.05
N ASP A 45 12.62 5.03 5.75
CA ASP A 45 13.71 5.67 6.50
C ASP A 45 13.95 7.16 6.10
N GLY A 46 13.14 7.71 5.20
CA GLY A 46 13.11 9.13 4.82
C GLY A 46 12.31 9.36 3.53
N ASP A 47 11.51 10.44 3.49
CA ASP A 47 10.81 11.10 2.37
C ASP A 47 10.21 10.26 1.22
N GLY A 48 9.97 8.96 1.45
CA GLY A 48 9.55 8.02 0.42
C GLY A 48 10.74 7.47 -0.34
N GLY A 49 11.28 6.34 0.13
CA GLY A 49 12.27 5.57 -0.62
C GLY A 49 11.70 5.09 -1.97
N ALA A 50 12.57 4.59 -2.84
CA ALA A 50 12.13 3.90 -4.05
C ALA A 50 11.22 2.74 -3.61
N GLY A 51 9.92 2.86 -3.88
CA GLY A 51 8.95 1.81 -3.59
C GLY A 51 9.30 0.51 -4.32
N SER A 52 8.56 -0.55 -4.02
CA SER A 52 8.84 -1.86 -4.60
C SER A 52 8.34 -1.98 -6.05
N ALA A 53 8.89 -2.94 -6.81
CA ALA A 53 8.36 -3.30 -8.13
C ALA A 53 6.89 -3.79 -8.04
N GLU A 54 6.53 -4.43 -6.92
CA GLU A 54 5.16 -4.82 -6.59
C GLU A 54 4.26 -3.59 -6.44
N ALA A 55 4.72 -2.55 -5.72
CA ALA A 55 4.00 -1.30 -5.57
C ALA A 55 3.81 -0.57 -6.91
N ALA A 56 4.85 -0.51 -7.74
CA ALA A 56 4.78 0.11 -9.06
C ALA A 56 3.75 -0.61 -9.96
N ALA A 57 3.79 -1.94 -9.99
CA ALA A 57 2.84 -2.74 -10.76
C ALA A 57 1.40 -2.57 -10.24
N ALA A 58 1.20 -2.57 -8.91
CA ALA A 58 -0.11 -2.42 -8.29
C ALA A 58 -0.69 -1.00 -8.50
N ALA A 59 0.15 0.04 -8.45
CA ALA A 59 -0.24 1.42 -8.64
C ALA A 59 -0.74 1.72 -10.06
N GLY A 60 -0.31 0.92 -11.04
CA GLY A 60 -0.78 1.01 -12.43
C GLY A 60 -2.31 0.92 -12.52
N GLY A 61 -2.95 2.04 -12.86
CA GLY A 61 -4.41 2.14 -12.99
C GLY A 61 -5.18 2.08 -11.66
N ALA A 62 -4.49 2.21 -10.52
CA ALA A 62 -5.16 2.36 -9.23
C ALA A 62 -5.85 3.73 -9.14
N GLU A 63 -7.05 3.74 -8.57
CA GLU A 63 -7.78 4.98 -8.30
C GLU A 63 -7.27 5.66 -7.03
N VAL A 64 -6.79 4.87 -6.07
CA VAL A 64 -6.20 5.34 -4.83
C VAL A 64 -4.93 4.55 -4.53
N TYR A 65 -3.86 5.25 -4.18
CA TYR A 65 -2.64 4.64 -3.66
C TYR A 65 -2.37 5.22 -2.26
N LEU A 66 -2.28 4.33 -1.28
CA LEU A 66 -1.94 4.63 0.11
C LEU A 66 -0.58 4.00 0.40
N GLY A 67 0.50 4.78 0.40
CA GLY A 67 1.82 4.23 0.65
C GLY A 67 2.90 5.25 0.87
N TYR A 68 4.11 4.77 1.15
CA TYR A 68 5.27 5.61 1.45
C TYR A 68 5.92 6.22 0.21
N GLY A 69 5.76 5.62 -0.97
CA GLY A 69 6.26 6.16 -2.24
C GLY A 69 6.22 5.14 -3.38
N VAL A 70 5.97 5.62 -4.59
CA VAL A 70 6.05 4.81 -5.83
C VAL A 70 7.27 5.28 -6.63
N PRO A 71 8.14 4.38 -7.10
CA PRO A 71 9.23 4.78 -7.99
C PRO A 71 8.64 5.31 -9.31
N ARG A 72 9.29 6.31 -9.91
CA ARG A 72 8.90 6.88 -11.20
C ARG A 72 9.04 5.87 -12.34
#